data_AF-A0A0C2F8I9-F1
#
_entry.id   AF-A0A0C2F8I9-F1
#
_cell.length_a   1.000
_cell.length_b   1.000
_cell.length_c   1.000
_cell.angle_alpha   90.00
_cell.angle_beta   90.00
_cell.angle_gamma   90.00
#
_symmetry.space_group_name_H-M   'P 1'
#
loop_
_entity.id
_entity.type
_entity.pdbx_description
1 polymer ?
#
loop_
_entity_poly.entity_id
_entity_poly.type
_entity_poly.pdbx_seq_one_letter_code
_entity_poly.pdbx_strand_id
1 'polypeptide(L)'
;MTEKNRSVNYNYDSYLCELSTEDRRSKPTHLRMADGAVDYYDNNCLSRQNRCGPSGGNLVFVKTTNFEIKFYDHTQSVEAQESYCLQKCLDSLNTFCRSVEFNPTEKNCIVSDEDTFSRADQQGQ
;
A
#
# COMPACT_ATOMS: atom_id res chain seq x y z
N MET A 1 13.68 17.39 -15.97
CA MET A 1 12.50 16.50 -15.79
C MET A 1 13.07 15.13 -15.50
N THR A 2 13.11 14.74 -14.23
CA THR A 2 13.82 13.54 -13.76
C THR A 2 12.80 12.42 -13.59
N GLU A 3 12.98 11.27 -14.23
CA GLU A 3 12.06 10.14 -14.09
C GLU A 3 12.04 9.65 -12.63
N LYS A 4 10.83 9.46 -12.06
CA LYS A 4 10.65 8.98 -10.67
C LYS A 4 10.72 7.46 -10.68
N ASN A 5 11.87 6.91 -10.31
CA ASN A 5 12.06 5.47 -10.22
C ASN A 5 11.12 4.87 -9.20
N ARG A 6 10.35 3.87 -9.63
CA ARG A 6 9.44 3.14 -8.76
C ARG A 6 10.15 1.97 -8.10
N SER A 7 11.37 1.66 -8.50
CA SER A 7 12.01 0.42 -8.17
C SER A 7 13.46 0.42 -8.66
N VAL A 8 14.25 -0.57 -8.29
CA VAL A 8 15.62 -0.72 -8.79
C VAL A 8 16.08 -2.17 -8.71
N ASN A 9 16.91 -2.62 -9.65
CA ASN A 9 17.67 -3.86 -9.53
C ASN A 9 19.16 -3.59 -9.31
N TYR A 10 19.88 -4.46 -8.61
CA TYR A 10 21.33 -4.31 -8.40
C TYR A 10 22.08 -5.64 -8.54
N ASN A 11 23.09 -5.67 -9.42
CA ASN A 11 23.92 -6.84 -9.71
C ASN A 11 25.29 -6.77 -9.02
N TYR A 12 25.72 -7.84 -8.35
CA TYR A 12 26.93 -7.85 -7.50
C TYR A 12 28.22 -8.29 -8.18
N ASP A 13 28.13 -9.09 -9.23
CA ASP A 13 29.32 -9.51 -9.96
C ASP A 13 29.78 -8.39 -10.91
N SER A 14 28.82 -7.63 -11.46
CA SER A 14 29.10 -6.51 -12.36
C SER A 14 29.03 -5.13 -11.70
N TYR A 15 28.59 -5.06 -10.44
CA TYR A 15 28.34 -3.82 -9.71
C TYR A 15 27.38 -2.83 -10.43
N LEU A 16 26.38 -3.34 -11.16
CA LEU A 16 25.45 -2.54 -11.99
C LEU A 16 24.15 -2.23 -11.23
N CYS A 17 23.71 -0.97 -11.27
CA CYS A 17 22.43 -0.51 -10.73
C CYS A 17 21.45 -0.19 -11.86
N GLU A 18 20.35 -0.93 -11.94
CA GLU A 18 19.31 -0.79 -12.96
C GLU A 18 18.08 -0.16 -12.31
N LEU A 19 18.01 1.17 -12.39
CA LEU A 19 16.84 1.89 -11.92
C LEU A 19 15.63 1.52 -12.77
N SER A 20 14.53 1.24 -12.10
CA SER A 20 13.31 0.77 -12.72
C SER A 20 12.17 1.70 -12.40
N THR A 21 11.37 1.96 -13.40
CA THR A 21 10.10 2.63 -13.25
C THR A 21 8.98 1.66 -12.82
N GLU A 22 9.32 0.40 -12.44
CA GLU A 22 8.38 -0.72 -12.16
C GLU A 22 8.68 -1.52 -10.86
N ASP A 23 7.74 -1.64 -9.91
CA ASP A 23 7.79 -2.16 -8.52
C ASP A 23 7.00 -3.51 -8.31
N ARG A 24 7.11 -4.26 -7.21
CA ARG A 24 6.54 -5.61 -7.01
C ARG A 24 5.03 -5.56 -6.87
N ARG A 25 4.50 -4.37 -6.61
CA ARG A 25 3.09 -4.06 -6.74
C ARG A 25 2.72 -3.74 -8.20
N SER A 26 3.64 -3.25 -9.07
CA SER A 26 3.44 -2.87 -10.49
C SER A 26 3.75 -3.94 -11.55
N LYS A 27 4.73 -4.83 -11.34
CA LYS A 27 5.05 -5.97 -12.23
C LYS A 27 5.31 -7.27 -11.43
N PRO A 28 4.31 -7.78 -10.70
CA PRO A 28 4.46 -8.92 -9.79
C PRO A 28 4.92 -10.22 -10.46
N THR A 29 4.59 -10.45 -11.74
CA THR A 29 5.01 -11.64 -12.51
C THR A 29 6.35 -11.46 -13.22
N HIS A 30 6.87 -10.23 -13.26
CA HIS A 30 8.21 -9.95 -13.77
C HIS A 30 9.24 -9.98 -12.64
N LEU A 31 8.78 -10.03 -11.37
CA LEU A 31 9.57 -10.63 -10.31
C LEU A 31 9.64 -12.12 -10.59
N ARG A 32 10.80 -12.49 -11.09
CA ARG A 32 11.23 -13.88 -11.15
C ARG A 32 12.40 -14.03 -10.20
N MET A 33 12.71 -15.27 -9.85
CA MET A 33 14.00 -15.55 -9.24
C MET A 33 15.09 -15.21 -10.25
N ALA A 34 16.06 -14.42 -9.81
CA ALA A 34 17.24 -14.12 -10.60
C ALA A 34 18.11 -15.38 -10.72
N ASP A 35 18.72 -15.57 -11.89
CA ASP A 35 19.62 -16.71 -12.15
C ASP A 35 21.06 -16.46 -11.67
N GLY A 36 21.35 -15.27 -11.11
CA GLY A 36 22.66 -14.83 -10.64
C GLY A 36 22.55 -13.84 -9.49
N ALA A 37 23.64 -13.16 -9.15
CA ALA A 37 23.68 -12.25 -7.99
C ALA A 37 22.99 -10.90 -8.29
N VAL A 38 21.64 -10.87 -8.36
CA VAL A 38 20.79 -9.68 -8.61
C VAL A 38 19.63 -9.56 -7.61
N ASP A 39 19.47 -8.36 -7.06
CA ASP A 39 18.36 -7.98 -6.16
C ASP A 39 17.37 -6.97 -6.81
N TYR A 40 16.13 -6.85 -6.30
CA TYR A 40 14.99 -6.00 -6.76
C TYR A 40 14.37 -5.15 -5.60
N TYR A 41 14.00 -3.88 -5.83
CA TYR A 41 13.50 -2.92 -4.81
C TYR A 41 12.27 -2.10 -5.31
N ASP A 42 11.39 -1.53 -4.44
CA ASP A 42 10.13 -0.75 -4.75
C ASP A 42 10.08 0.69 -4.17
N ASN A 43 9.23 1.59 -4.70
CA ASN A 43 9.03 2.97 -4.27
C ASN A 43 7.54 3.37 -4.29
N ASN A 44 6.97 3.54 -3.10
CA ASN A 44 5.54 3.73 -2.87
C ASN A 44 5.22 5.14 -2.27
N CYS A 45 4.57 6.08 -3.02
CA CYS A 45 3.98 7.34 -2.46
C CYS A 45 2.54 7.69 -3.04
N LEU A 46 1.45 7.92 -2.26
CA LEU A 46 0.02 8.03 -2.71
C LEU A 46 -0.85 9.06 -1.93
N SER A 47 -1.77 9.73 -2.66
CA SER A 47 -2.93 10.55 -2.20
C SER A 47 -4.22 10.22 -3.01
N ARG A 48 -5.44 10.69 -2.64
CA ARG A 48 -6.75 10.37 -3.30
C ARG A 48 -6.72 10.51 -4.83
N GLN A 49 -6.27 11.66 -5.33
CA GLN A 49 -6.19 11.96 -6.76
C GLN A 49 -5.21 11.02 -7.49
N ASN A 50 -4.13 10.62 -6.81
CA ASN A 50 -3.07 9.76 -7.33
C ASN A 50 -3.40 8.26 -7.24
N ARG A 51 -4.49 7.88 -6.57
CA ARG A 51 -4.97 6.49 -6.46
C ARG A 51 -5.95 6.09 -7.57
N CYS A 52 -6.78 7.03 -8.02
CA CYS A 52 -7.88 6.75 -8.96
C CYS A 52 -7.77 7.51 -10.28
N GLY A 53 -6.69 8.29 -10.49
CA GLY A 53 -6.42 9.04 -11.71
C GLY A 53 -7.32 10.28 -11.91
N PRO A 54 -7.01 11.14 -12.91
CA PRO A 54 -7.72 12.40 -13.15
C PRO A 54 -9.17 12.22 -13.65
N SER A 55 -9.54 11.05 -14.18
CA SER A 55 -10.89 10.72 -14.65
C SER A 55 -11.78 10.07 -13.60
N GLY A 56 -11.22 9.70 -12.43
CA GLY A 56 -11.93 9.03 -11.34
C GLY A 56 -12.28 7.55 -11.62
N GLY A 57 -11.50 6.61 -11.08
CA GLY A 57 -11.87 5.20 -10.98
C GLY A 57 -12.78 4.87 -9.78
N ASN A 58 -13.50 3.75 -9.86
CA ASN A 58 -14.28 3.23 -8.73
C ASN A 58 -13.33 2.73 -7.64
N LEU A 59 -13.17 3.52 -6.57
CA LEU A 59 -12.48 3.07 -5.39
C LEU A 59 -13.42 2.16 -4.59
N VAL A 60 -13.05 0.89 -4.49
CA VAL A 60 -13.81 -0.12 -3.76
C VAL A 60 -12.96 -0.60 -2.60
N PHE A 61 -13.51 -0.51 -1.40
CA PHE A 61 -12.94 -1.18 -0.24
C PHE A 61 -13.43 -2.63 -0.23
N VAL A 62 -12.49 -3.58 -0.23
CA VAL A 62 -12.81 -4.98 0.01
C VAL A 62 -12.89 -5.19 1.51
N LYS A 63 -14.11 -5.44 2.00
CA LYS A 63 -14.35 -5.68 3.42
C LYS A 63 -14.10 -7.13 3.76
N THR A 64 -13.18 -7.36 4.69
CA THR A 64 -12.99 -8.66 5.32
C THR A 64 -13.62 -8.60 6.71
N THR A 65 -14.69 -9.35 6.94
CA THR A 65 -15.44 -9.31 8.21
C THR A 65 -14.72 -10.06 9.32
N ASN A 66 -14.80 -9.59 10.56
CA ASN A 66 -14.10 -10.16 11.72
C ASN A 66 -12.58 -10.12 11.59
N PHE A 67 -12.06 -9.11 10.89
CA PHE A 67 -10.63 -8.82 10.80
C PHE A 67 -10.37 -7.43 11.36
N GLU A 68 -9.22 -7.31 12.02
CA GLU A 68 -8.71 -6.07 12.60
C GLU A 68 -7.26 -5.87 12.17
N ILE A 69 -6.88 -4.60 12.07
CA ILE A 69 -5.53 -4.06 11.90
C ILE A 69 -4.96 -3.89 13.31
N LYS A 70 -4.69 -5.00 13.97
CA LYS A 70 -3.97 -4.98 15.24
C LYS A 70 -2.48 -4.68 15.01
N PHE A 71 -1.87 -4.01 15.98
CA PHE A 71 -0.41 -3.82 16.12
C PHE A 71 0.29 -2.85 15.14
N TYR A 72 -0.36 -2.33 14.09
CA TYR A 72 0.26 -1.32 13.22
C TYR A 72 0.05 0.10 13.75
N ASP A 73 1.02 0.99 13.51
CA ASP A 73 0.82 2.42 13.74
C ASP A 73 -0.28 2.91 12.81
N HIS A 74 -1.28 3.55 13.40
CA HIS A 74 -2.44 3.97 12.65
C HIS A 74 -2.98 5.28 13.17
N THR A 75 -3.59 6.04 12.27
CA THR A 75 -4.32 7.22 12.69
C THR A 75 -5.70 6.77 13.17
N GLN A 76 -5.96 6.97 14.45
CA GLN A 76 -7.24 6.67 15.07
C GLN A 76 -8.11 7.92 15.19
N SER A 77 -9.41 7.79 14.94
CA SER A 77 -10.36 8.87 15.16
C SER A 77 -11.77 8.33 15.41
N VAL A 78 -12.62 9.15 16.03
CA VAL A 78 -14.04 8.81 16.22
C VAL A 78 -14.84 9.23 15.00
N GLU A 79 -15.59 8.30 14.41
CA GLU A 79 -16.41 8.53 13.23
C GLU A 79 -17.82 7.94 13.41
N ALA A 80 -18.84 8.75 13.12
CA ALA A 80 -20.23 8.36 13.37
C ALA A 80 -20.68 7.14 12.53
N GLN A 81 -20.08 6.95 11.35
CA GLN A 81 -20.45 5.93 10.37
C GLN A 81 -19.21 5.39 9.67
N GLU A 82 -19.29 4.13 9.22
CA GLU A 82 -18.24 3.46 8.45
C GLU A 82 -17.82 4.29 7.23
N SER A 83 -18.80 4.89 6.56
CA SER A 83 -18.60 5.75 5.38
C SER A 83 -17.65 6.92 5.64
N TYR A 84 -17.66 7.53 6.82
CA TYR A 84 -16.74 8.62 7.16
C TYR A 84 -15.32 8.11 7.40
N CYS A 85 -15.19 6.91 7.97
CA CYS A 85 -13.88 6.27 8.14
C CYS A 85 -13.23 5.95 6.79
N LEU A 86 -14.01 5.37 5.86
CA LEU A 86 -13.57 5.13 4.50
C LEU A 86 -13.12 6.45 3.85
N GLN A 87 -13.90 7.52 4.01
CA GLN A 87 -13.61 8.83 3.45
C GLN A 87 -12.29 9.43 3.97
N LYS A 88 -11.99 9.27 5.26
CA LYS A 88 -10.73 9.73 5.86
C LYS A 88 -9.48 9.06 5.29
N CYS A 89 -9.54 7.77 5.00
CA CYS A 89 -8.44 7.08 4.33
C CYS A 89 -8.10 7.71 2.99
N LEU A 90 -9.13 8.12 2.25
CA LEU A 90 -8.96 8.75 0.95
C LEU A 90 -8.33 10.13 1.08
N ASP A 91 -8.82 10.92 2.02
CA ASP A 91 -8.39 12.29 2.19
C ASP A 91 -7.12 12.43 3.05
N SER A 92 -6.57 11.31 3.54
CA SER A 92 -5.35 11.33 4.35
C SER A 92 -4.17 11.85 3.51
N LEU A 93 -3.70 13.03 3.89
CA LEU A 93 -2.50 13.64 3.32
C LEU A 93 -1.23 13.21 4.06
N ASN A 94 -1.39 12.78 5.31
CA ASN A 94 -0.29 12.43 6.21
C ASN A 94 -0.02 10.92 6.26
N THR A 95 -0.98 10.09 5.84
CA THR A 95 -0.83 8.64 5.77
C THR A 95 -1.16 8.17 4.38
N PHE A 96 -0.27 7.40 3.76
CA PHE A 96 -0.56 6.66 2.54
C PHE A 96 -1.58 5.57 2.87
N CYS A 97 -2.87 5.87 3.00
CA CYS A 97 -3.78 4.89 3.58
C CYS A 97 -4.09 3.71 2.65
N ARG A 98 -3.61 2.49 2.88
CA ARG A 98 -3.95 1.31 2.09
C ARG A 98 -5.17 0.55 2.60
N SER A 99 -5.49 0.65 3.89
CA SER A 99 -6.69 0.04 4.46
C SER A 99 -7.24 0.81 5.67
N VAL A 100 -8.43 0.39 6.10
CA VAL A 100 -9.16 0.97 7.22
C VAL A 100 -9.81 -0.11 8.05
N GLU A 101 -9.97 0.18 9.33
CA GLU A 101 -10.81 -0.60 10.24
C GLU A 101 -11.85 0.32 10.87
N PHE A 102 -13.09 -0.17 10.97
CA PHE A 102 -14.19 0.56 11.60
C PHE A 102 -14.93 -0.33 12.61
N ASN A 103 -14.97 0.11 13.86
CA ASN A 103 -15.77 -0.49 14.92
C ASN A 103 -17.09 0.28 15.09
N PRO A 104 -18.25 -0.29 14.69
CA PRO A 104 -19.54 0.41 14.75
C PRO A 104 -20.07 0.63 16.17
N THR A 105 -19.60 -0.15 17.15
CA THR A 105 -20.00 -0.05 18.57
C THR A 105 -19.28 1.12 19.23
N GLU A 106 -17.97 1.20 19.04
CA GLU A 106 -17.12 2.24 19.64
C GLU A 106 -17.06 3.52 18.80
N LYS A 107 -17.62 3.48 17.57
CA LYS A 107 -17.46 4.54 16.57
C LYS A 107 -15.99 4.82 16.25
N ASN A 108 -15.15 3.81 16.40
CA ASN A 108 -13.72 3.92 16.22
C ASN A 108 -13.37 3.71 14.74
N CYS A 109 -12.60 4.63 14.17
CA CYS A 109 -12.04 4.56 12.83
C CYS A 109 -10.53 4.55 12.88
N ILE A 110 -9.95 3.59 12.19
CA ILE A 110 -8.52 3.39 12.03
C ILE A 110 -8.19 3.55 10.54
N VAL A 111 -7.21 4.39 10.24
CA VAL A 111 -6.64 4.63 8.90
C VAL A 111 -5.20 4.12 8.90
N SER A 112 -4.88 3.20 7.99
CA SER A 112 -3.58 2.51 7.96
C SER A 112 -2.98 2.49 6.56
N ASP A 113 -1.65 2.53 6.45
CA ASP A 113 -0.88 2.34 5.22
C ASP A 113 -0.58 0.88 4.88
N GLU A 114 -1.21 -0.05 5.59
CA GLU A 114 -1.12 -1.49 5.36
C GLU A 114 -2.39 -2.05 4.72
N ASP A 115 -2.32 -3.20 4.07
CA ASP A 115 -3.45 -3.90 3.46
C ASP A 115 -3.31 -5.43 3.59
N THR A 116 -4.24 -6.20 3.01
CA THR A 116 -4.20 -7.67 3.07
C THR A 116 -3.03 -8.29 2.30
N PHE A 117 -2.44 -7.58 1.33
CA PHE A 117 -1.22 -8.01 0.66
C PHE A 117 0.00 -7.79 1.57
N SER A 118 0.04 -6.68 2.31
CA SER A 118 0.99 -6.50 3.40
C SER A 118 0.87 -7.57 4.50
N ARG A 119 -0.35 -8.10 4.73
CA ARG A 119 -0.59 -9.18 5.72
C ARG A 119 -0.32 -10.59 5.19
N ALA A 120 -0.42 -10.84 3.89
CA ALA A 120 -0.16 -12.15 3.29
C ALA A 120 1.28 -12.62 3.55
N ASP A 121 2.21 -11.69 3.66
CA ASP A 121 3.60 -11.93 4.06
C ASP A 121 3.75 -12.33 5.55
N GLN A 122 2.72 -12.14 6.40
CA GLN A 122 2.76 -12.41 7.85
C GLN A 122 1.88 -13.57 8.32
N GLN A 123 1.13 -14.25 7.44
CA GLN A 123 0.38 -15.47 7.79
C GLN A 123 1.24 -16.75 7.75
N GLY A 124 2.57 -16.59 7.85
CA GLY A 124 3.55 -17.67 7.95
C GLY A 124 3.87 -18.13 9.37
N GLN A 125 2.93 -18.02 10.33
CA GLN A 125 2.97 -18.71 11.63
C GLN A 125 1.59 -19.25 11.99
#